data_AF-A0A356C0B7-F1
#
_entry.id   AF-A0A356C0B7-F1
#
_cell.length_a   1.000
_cell.length_b   1.000
_cell.length_c   1.000
_cell.angle_alpha   90.00
_cell.angle_beta   90.00
_cell.angle_gamma   90.00
#
_symmetry.space_group_name_H-M   'P 1'
#
loop_
_entity.id
_entity.type
_entity.pdbx_description
1 polymer ?
#
loop_
_entity_poly.entity_id
_entity_poly.type
_entity_poly.pdbx_seq_one_letter_code
_entity_poly.pdbx_strand_id
1 'polypeptide(L)'
;MGRFFYWKLAADNIRKNSRVYVPYILTSISTVMMYYLIHSLSGNTGLSKMSGGTTVQSMLSFGSTIVGLFSAIFLLYTNSFLIKRRKKEFGLFNVLGMEKKHIARIMMYETIYITIISIFSGLLGGILLSKAMFLLLLKLLRFEVQMGFEISGPSILSTLILFGAIFFLTLLGNLRQIHLAKPIELLKGGQVGEREPKTKWLLTLFGLASIGAGYYLALTTESPIAALSLFFVAVIFVMMGTYSLFASGSITLLKLMRKNKGYYYRPNHFTTVAGLIYRMKRNAVGLANICILSTMVLVTLSTTVSLYIGVEDVLRTRYPREITISSYRITDEYIAELHRGVAEVLRNHGVAADNTLEYRSLVFLGEEQASEFLT
;
A
#
# COMPACT_ATOMS: atom_id res chain seq x y z
N MET A 1 -31.51 3.63 -33.24
CA MET A 1 -31.44 3.97 -31.79
C MET A 1 -30.45 5.11 -31.58
N GLY A 2 -30.91 6.26 -31.06
CA GLY A 2 -30.08 7.45 -30.89
C GLY A 2 -28.99 7.29 -29.81
N ARG A 3 -27.86 8.00 -29.94
CA ARG A 3 -26.73 8.01 -28.98
C ARG A 3 -27.16 8.29 -27.53
N PHE A 4 -28.18 9.13 -27.34
CA PHE A 4 -28.76 9.48 -26.03
C PHE A 4 -29.42 8.31 -25.29
N PHE A 5 -29.88 7.28 -26.01
CA PHE A 5 -30.56 6.12 -25.40
C PHE A 5 -29.62 5.34 -24.47
N TYR A 6 -28.40 5.04 -24.92
CA TYR A 6 -27.43 4.27 -24.14
C TYR A 6 -26.92 5.03 -22.91
N TRP A 7 -26.81 6.35 -23.01
CA TRP A 7 -26.38 7.23 -21.92
C TRP A 7 -27.43 7.26 -20.80
N LYS A 8 -28.70 7.50 -21.15
CA LYS A 8 -29.82 7.47 -20.21
C LYS A 8 -29.99 6.09 -19.57
N LEU A 9 -29.88 5.04 -20.38
CA LEU A 9 -30.00 3.66 -19.89
C LEU A 9 -28.88 3.30 -18.91
N ALA A 10 -27.63 3.73 -19.17
CA ALA A 10 -26.51 3.53 -18.26
C ALA A 10 -26.72 4.21 -16.90
N ALA A 11 -27.18 5.46 -16.88
CA ALA A 11 -27.49 6.17 -15.64
C ALA A 11 -28.61 5.47 -14.84
N ASP A 12 -29.66 5.04 -15.54
CA ASP A 12 -30.79 4.32 -14.94
C ASP A 12 -30.35 2.97 -14.35
N ASN A 13 -29.38 2.31 -15.00
CA ASN A 13 -28.81 1.04 -14.54
C ASN A 13 -28.01 1.21 -13.25
N ILE A 14 -27.17 2.25 -13.17
CA ILE A 14 -26.43 2.59 -11.95
C ILE A 14 -27.39 2.87 -10.79
N ARG A 15 -28.47 3.61 -11.05
CA ARG A 15 -29.49 3.93 -10.04
C ARG A 15 -30.24 2.68 -9.58
N LYS A 16 -30.69 1.82 -10.51
CA LYS A 16 -31.44 0.59 -10.19
C LYS A 16 -30.58 -0.44 -9.48
N ASN A 17 -29.28 -0.49 -9.76
CA ASN A 17 -28.34 -1.42 -9.12
C ASN A 17 -27.42 -0.74 -8.08
N SER A 18 -27.96 0.24 -7.36
CA SER A 18 -27.23 1.05 -6.37
C SER A 18 -26.54 0.20 -5.29
N ARG A 19 -27.13 -0.93 -4.88
CA ARG A 19 -26.54 -1.85 -3.89
C ARG A 19 -25.17 -2.40 -4.27
N VAL A 20 -24.84 -2.45 -5.56
CA VAL A 20 -23.53 -2.90 -6.05
C VAL A 20 -22.67 -1.73 -6.52
N TYR A 21 -23.28 -0.72 -7.14
CA TYR A 21 -22.56 0.45 -7.68
C TYR A 21 -22.11 1.45 -6.62
N VAL A 22 -22.94 1.74 -5.61
CA VAL A 22 -22.60 2.73 -4.58
C VAL A 22 -21.34 2.34 -3.81
N PRO A 23 -21.20 1.08 -3.31
CA PRO A 23 -19.95 0.66 -2.67
C PRO A 23 -18.75 0.79 -3.59
N TYR A 24 -18.89 0.44 -4.88
CA TYR A 24 -17.78 0.54 -5.84
C TYR A 24 -17.36 1.99 -6.11
N ILE A 25 -18.31 2.90 -6.29
CA ILE A 25 -18.06 4.33 -6.50
C ILE A 25 -17.42 4.92 -5.25
N LEU A 26 -17.96 4.65 -4.05
CA LEU A 26 -17.39 5.12 -2.78
C LEU A 26 -15.96 4.62 -2.59
N THR A 27 -15.72 3.32 -2.84
CA THR A 27 -14.39 2.73 -2.78
C THR A 27 -13.43 3.45 -3.73
N SER A 28 -13.87 3.69 -4.97
CA SER A 28 -13.08 4.39 -5.99
C SER A 28 -12.77 5.84 -5.61
N ILE A 29 -13.76 6.57 -5.07
CA ILE A 29 -13.58 7.93 -4.55
C ILE A 29 -12.54 7.93 -3.43
N SER A 30 -12.70 7.04 -2.44
CA SER A 30 -11.79 6.94 -1.29
C SER A 30 -10.36 6.60 -1.72
N THR A 31 -10.19 5.70 -2.69
CA THR A 31 -8.88 5.32 -3.23
C THR A 31 -8.21 6.49 -3.96
N VAL A 32 -8.94 7.22 -4.80
CA VAL A 32 -8.45 8.44 -5.48
C VAL A 32 -8.05 9.51 -4.46
N MET A 33 -8.93 9.76 -3.49
CA MET A 33 -8.71 10.73 -2.43
C MET A 33 -7.46 10.41 -1.61
N MET A 34 -7.31 9.15 -1.17
CA MET A 34 -6.16 8.72 -0.37
C MET A 34 -4.84 8.88 -1.11
N TYR A 35 -4.80 8.48 -2.39
CA TYR A 35 -3.62 8.65 -3.23
C TYR A 35 -3.24 10.13 -3.39
N TYR A 36 -4.22 10.98 -3.72
CA TYR A 36 -3.99 12.42 -3.85
C TYR A 36 -3.48 13.03 -2.54
N LEU A 37 -4.07 12.67 -1.39
CA LEU A 37 -3.64 13.17 -0.09
C LEU A 37 -2.16 12.84 0.15
N ILE A 38 -1.77 11.58 0.09
CA ILE A 38 -0.38 11.17 0.37
C ILE A 38 0.59 11.82 -0.61
N HIS A 39 0.27 11.86 -1.90
CA HIS A 39 1.12 12.47 -2.93
C HIS A 39 1.16 14.01 -2.83
N SER A 40 0.09 14.66 -2.38
CA SER A 40 0.07 16.10 -2.12
C SER A 40 0.91 16.46 -0.90
N LEU A 41 0.89 15.63 0.15
CA LEU A 41 1.76 15.85 1.30
C LEU A 41 3.23 15.60 0.94
N SER A 42 3.56 14.58 0.15
CA SER A 42 4.96 14.30 -0.23
C SER A 42 5.61 15.45 -1.01
N GLY A 43 4.84 16.19 -1.81
CA GLY A 43 5.31 17.32 -2.61
C GLY A 43 5.21 18.70 -1.94
N ASN A 44 4.76 18.80 -0.68
CA ASN A 44 4.53 20.07 -0.03
C ASN A 44 5.85 20.74 0.39
N THR A 45 6.08 22.00 -0.04
CA THR A 45 7.34 22.72 0.22
C THR A 45 7.52 23.14 1.68
N GLY A 46 6.43 23.20 2.45
CA GLY A 46 6.45 23.42 3.89
C GLY A 46 7.19 22.31 4.62
N LEU A 47 7.11 21.05 4.15
CA LEU A 47 7.83 19.93 4.77
C LEU A 47 9.34 20.00 4.56
N SER A 48 9.84 20.37 3.38
CA SER A 48 11.27 20.33 3.09
C SER A 48 12.09 21.34 3.91
N LYS A 49 11.45 22.40 4.41
CA LYS A 49 12.08 23.43 5.25
C LYS A 49 12.25 23.00 6.71
N MET A 50 11.71 21.84 7.09
CA MET A 50 11.67 21.36 8.47
C MET A 50 12.81 20.39 8.74
N SER A 51 13.27 20.34 10.00
CA SER A 51 14.27 19.35 10.40
C SER A 51 13.72 17.93 10.21
N GLY A 52 14.44 17.09 9.45
CA GLY A 52 13.97 15.75 9.06
C GLY A 52 12.86 15.72 8.00
N GLY A 53 12.49 16.86 7.44
CA GLY A 53 11.41 17.00 6.48
C GLY A 53 11.63 16.24 5.16
N THR A 54 12.88 16.17 4.69
CA THR A 54 13.27 15.41 3.49
C THR A 54 13.04 13.91 3.67
N THR A 55 13.27 13.37 4.87
CA THR A 55 12.98 11.97 5.21
C THR A 55 11.48 11.70 5.20
N VAL A 56 10.69 12.60 5.80
CA VAL A 56 9.21 12.51 5.80
C VAL A 56 8.65 12.56 4.39
N GLN A 57 9.12 13.48 3.56
CA GLN A 57 8.73 13.58 2.14
C GLN A 57 9.07 12.30 1.37
N SER A 58 10.25 11.73 1.60
CA SER A 58 10.67 10.49 0.97
C SER A 58 9.78 9.32 1.38
N MET A 59 9.47 9.17 2.67
CA MET A 59 8.54 8.16 3.18
C MET A 59 7.13 8.31 2.59
N LEU A 60 6.60 9.53 2.51
CA LEU A 60 5.30 9.80 1.89
C LEU A 60 5.31 9.52 0.39
N SER A 61 6.41 9.84 -0.30
CA SER A 61 6.59 9.55 -1.73
C SER A 61 6.54 8.04 -1.99
N PHE A 62 7.30 7.24 -1.23
CA PHE A 62 7.23 5.78 -1.33
C PHE A 62 5.84 5.23 -0.95
N GLY A 63 5.21 5.79 0.09
CA GLY A 63 3.84 5.45 0.47
C GLY A 63 2.84 5.72 -0.66
N SER A 64 2.98 6.83 -1.39
CA SER A 64 2.13 7.15 -2.54
C SER A 64 2.29 6.11 -3.66
N THR A 65 3.51 5.63 -3.91
CA THR A 65 3.78 4.57 -4.89
C THR A 65 3.11 3.25 -4.51
N ILE A 66 3.21 2.83 -3.24
CA ILE A 66 2.52 1.64 -2.73
C ILE A 66 1.01 1.77 -2.90
N VAL A 67 0.44 2.91 -2.48
CA VAL A 67 -1.00 3.15 -2.59
C VAL A 67 -1.42 3.14 -4.05
N GLY A 68 -0.65 3.73 -4.97
CA GLY A 68 -0.93 3.69 -6.40
C GLY A 68 -0.93 2.26 -6.97
N LEU A 69 0.07 1.45 -6.62
CA LEU A 69 0.14 0.04 -7.03
C LEU A 69 -1.04 -0.77 -6.48
N PHE A 70 -1.34 -0.61 -5.18
CA PHE A 70 -2.48 -1.26 -4.54
C PHE A 70 -3.81 -0.84 -5.19
N SER A 71 -3.97 0.45 -5.49
CA SER A 71 -5.16 1.02 -6.14
C SER A 71 -5.44 0.34 -7.48
N ALA A 72 -4.40 0.11 -8.30
CA ALA A 72 -4.56 -0.57 -9.58
C ALA A 72 -5.10 -2.01 -9.41
N ILE A 73 -4.48 -2.81 -8.54
CA ILE A 73 -4.89 -4.20 -8.29
C ILE A 73 -6.31 -4.25 -7.70
N PHE A 74 -6.57 -3.37 -6.73
CA PHE A 74 -7.83 -3.32 -5.99
C PHE A 74 -9.01 -2.86 -6.86
N LEU A 75 -8.84 -1.81 -7.66
CA LEU A 75 -9.90 -1.30 -8.54
C LEU A 75 -10.20 -2.24 -9.71
N LEU A 76 -9.17 -2.84 -10.33
CA LEU A 76 -9.36 -3.85 -11.39
C LEU A 76 -10.13 -5.07 -10.87
N TYR A 77 -9.81 -5.53 -9.66
CA TYR A 77 -10.56 -6.61 -9.01
C TYR A 77 -11.99 -6.20 -8.69
N THR A 78 -12.19 -5.02 -8.09
CA THR A 78 -13.52 -4.58 -7.66
C THR A 78 -14.45 -4.38 -8.85
N ASN A 79 -13.95 -3.84 -9.96
CA ASN A 79 -14.70 -3.80 -11.21
C ASN A 79 -15.01 -5.22 -11.73
N SER A 80 -14.04 -6.14 -11.74
CA SER A 80 -14.28 -7.53 -12.15
C SER A 80 -15.36 -8.20 -11.30
N PHE A 81 -15.41 -7.88 -10.01
CA PHE A 81 -16.45 -8.35 -9.09
C PHE A 81 -17.83 -7.74 -9.42
N LEU A 82 -17.89 -6.44 -9.72
CA LEU A 82 -19.11 -5.76 -10.15
C LEU A 82 -19.67 -6.39 -11.44
N ILE A 83 -18.82 -6.61 -12.45
CA ILE A 83 -19.24 -7.27 -13.70
C ILE A 83 -19.71 -8.70 -13.46
N LYS A 84 -19.00 -9.47 -12.62
CA LYS A 84 -19.42 -10.84 -12.26
C LYS A 84 -20.82 -10.88 -11.64
N ARG A 85 -21.17 -9.93 -10.76
CA ARG A 85 -22.52 -9.85 -10.16
C ARG A 85 -23.61 -9.49 -11.18
N ARG A 86 -23.25 -8.79 -12.25
CA ARG A 86 -24.18 -8.30 -13.28
C ARG A 86 -24.32 -9.20 -14.51
N LYS A 87 -23.62 -10.34 -14.55
CA LYS A 87 -23.72 -11.28 -15.67
C LYS A 87 -25.14 -11.74 -15.99
N LYS A 88 -26.00 -11.90 -14.97
CA LYS A 88 -27.42 -12.27 -15.15
C LYS A 88 -28.21 -11.18 -15.88
N GLU A 89 -27.95 -9.90 -15.57
CA GLU A 89 -28.58 -8.75 -16.25
C GLU A 89 -28.20 -8.74 -17.74
N PHE A 90 -26.91 -8.95 -18.05
CA PHE A 90 -26.44 -9.03 -19.43
C PHE A 90 -27.00 -10.25 -20.19
N GLY A 91 -27.24 -11.37 -19.49
CA GLY A 91 -27.92 -12.53 -20.05
C GLY A 91 -29.38 -12.21 -20.44
N LEU A 92 -30.11 -11.51 -19.57
CA LEU A 92 -31.49 -11.07 -19.83
C LEU A 92 -31.55 -10.12 -21.04
N PHE A 93 -30.65 -9.14 -21.09
CA PHE A 93 -30.53 -8.22 -22.23
C PHE A 93 -30.32 -8.94 -23.57
N ASN A 94 -29.55 -10.01 -23.56
CA ASN A 94 -29.28 -10.81 -24.76
C ASN A 94 -30.51 -11.64 -25.19
N VAL A 95 -31.31 -12.15 -24.24
CA VAL A 95 -32.60 -12.83 -24.55
C VAL A 95 -33.63 -11.86 -25.11
N LEU A 96 -33.64 -10.62 -24.61
CA LEU A 96 -34.51 -9.55 -25.11
C LEU A 96 -34.03 -8.97 -26.46
N GLY A 97 -33.06 -9.62 -27.12
CA GLY A 97 -32.61 -9.27 -28.47
C GLY A 97 -31.51 -8.20 -28.56
N MET A 98 -30.91 -7.76 -27.43
CA MET A 98 -29.78 -6.84 -27.50
C MET A 98 -28.48 -7.54 -27.91
N GLU A 99 -27.92 -7.13 -29.04
CA GLU A 99 -26.58 -7.58 -29.44
C GLU A 99 -25.49 -7.21 -28.42
N LYS A 100 -24.41 -8.00 -28.40
CA LYS A 100 -23.23 -7.75 -27.55
C LYS A 100 -22.63 -6.34 -27.71
N LYS A 101 -22.74 -5.74 -28.90
CA LYS A 101 -22.26 -4.38 -29.19
C LYS A 101 -23.03 -3.33 -28.39
N HIS A 102 -24.34 -3.52 -28.21
CA HIS A 102 -25.19 -2.63 -27.43
C HIS A 102 -24.86 -2.73 -25.94
N ILE A 103 -24.66 -3.94 -25.42
CA ILE A 103 -24.24 -4.19 -24.03
C ILE A 103 -22.87 -3.55 -23.76
N ALA A 104 -21.91 -3.73 -24.68
CA ALA A 104 -20.59 -3.12 -24.58
C ALA A 104 -20.65 -1.58 -24.55
N ARG A 105 -21.54 -0.97 -25.34
CA ARG A 105 -21.75 0.48 -25.34
C ARG A 105 -22.35 0.98 -24.03
N ILE A 106 -23.32 0.26 -23.46
CA ILE A 106 -23.89 0.60 -22.13
C ILE A 106 -22.79 0.54 -21.06
N MET A 107 -22.01 -0.54 -21.03
CA MET A 107 -20.92 -0.71 -20.06
C MET A 107 -19.82 0.35 -20.20
N MET A 108 -19.55 0.81 -21.43
CA MET A 108 -18.63 1.91 -21.67
C MET A 108 -19.14 3.19 -21.01
N TYR A 109 -20.40 3.57 -21.21
CA TYR A 109 -20.98 4.75 -20.56
C TYR A 109 -21.03 4.61 -19.05
N GLU A 110 -21.37 3.43 -18.51
CA GLU A 110 -21.33 3.19 -17.06
C GLU A 110 -19.92 3.39 -16.50
N THR A 111 -18.90 2.86 -17.18
CA THR A 111 -17.50 3.03 -16.75
C THR A 111 -17.08 4.50 -16.80
N ILE A 112 -17.45 5.24 -17.86
CA ILE A 112 -17.16 6.67 -17.99
C ILE A 112 -17.81 7.47 -16.86
N TYR A 113 -19.08 7.21 -16.54
CA TYR A 113 -19.76 7.88 -15.42
C TYR A 113 -19.02 7.63 -14.10
N ILE A 114 -18.65 6.38 -13.82
CA ILE A 114 -17.90 6.05 -12.61
C ILE A 114 -16.55 6.76 -12.61
N THR A 115 -15.81 6.75 -13.72
CA THR A 115 -14.52 7.43 -13.83
C THR A 115 -14.64 8.91 -13.51
N ILE A 116 -15.60 9.61 -14.12
CA ILE A 116 -15.81 11.04 -13.90
C ILE A 116 -16.18 11.31 -12.45
N ILE A 117 -17.17 10.59 -11.90
CA ILE A 117 -17.62 10.77 -10.52
C ILE A 117 -16.49 10.46 -9.52
N SER A 118 -15.75 9.38 -9.73
CA SER A 118 -14.71 8.94 -8.81
C SER A 118 -13.49 9.88 -8.82
N ILE A 119 -13.03 10.29 -10.00
CA ILE A 119 -11.90 11.23 -10.12
C ILE A 119 -12.32 12.61 -9.59
N PHE A 120 -13.46 13.13 -10.01
CA PHE A 120 -13.93 14.47 -9.61
C PHE A 120 -14.15 14.55 -8.10
N SER A 121 -14.97 13.66 -7.54
CA SER A 121 -15.28 13.67 -6.11
C SER A 121 -14.06 13.28 -5.26
N GLY A 122 -13.20 12.38 -5.75
CA GLY A 122 -11.98 11.98 -5.06
C GLY A 122 -10.94 13.10 -4.99
N LEU A 123 -10.73 13.83 -6.10
CA LEU A 123 -9.87 15.01 -6.12
C LEU A 123 -10.46 16.16 -5.29
N LEU A 124 -11.76 16.43 -5.42
CA LEU A 124 -12.42 17.48 -4.64
C LEU A 124 -12.29 17.19 -3.14
N GLY A 125 -12.62 15.96 -2.71
CA GLY A 125 -12.44 15.52 -1.33
C GLY A 125 -10.98 15.57 -0.89
N GLY A 126 -10.05 15.13 -1.73
CA GLY A 126 -8.62 15.14 -1.45
C GLY A 126 -8.06 16.56 -1.28
N ILE A 127 -8.44 17.50 -2.15
CA ILE A 127 -8.05 18.91 -2.07
C ILE A 127 -8.61 19.53 -0.79
N LEU A 128 -9.89 19.32 -0.49
CA LEU A 128 -10.52 19.84 0.72
C LEU A 128 -9.88 19.29 2.01
N LEU A 129 -9.56 17.99 2.05
CA LEU A 129 -8.96 17.35 3.21
C LEU A 129 -7.43 17.56 3.29
N SER A 130 -6.76 17.94 2.21
CA SER A 130 -5.29 18.06 2.17
C SER A 130 -4.75 18.99 3.24
N LYS A 131 -5.41 20.15 3.44
CA LYS A 131 -5.05 21.11 4.48
C LYS A 131 -5.22 20.52 5.87
N ALA A 132 -6.33 19.83 6.12
CA ALA A 132 -6.59 19.20 7.41
C ALA A 132 -5.55 18.11 7.72
N MET A 133 -5.21 17.28 6.72
CA MET A 133 -4.18 16.24 6.86
C MET A 133 -2.79 16.84 7.09
N PHE A 134 -2.44 17.93 6.41
CA PHE A 134 -1.18 18.63 6.62
C PHE A 134 -1.08 19.22 8.03
N LEU A 135 -2.13 19.90 8.52
CA LEU A 135 -2.18 20.41 9.89
C LEU A 135 -2.12 19.30 10.94
N LEU A 136 -2.79 18.17 10.68
CA LEU A 136 -2.72 16.99 11.54
C LEU A 136 -1.29 16.45 11.58
N LEU A 137 -0.61 16.36 10.44
CA LEU A 137 0.79 15.94 10.37
C LEU A 137 1.71 16.88 11.17
N LEU A 138 1.58 18.20 11.00
CA LEU A 138 2.37 19.17 11.76
C LEU A 138 2.14 19.05 13.28
N LYS A 139 0.89 18.84 13.69
CA LYS A 139 0.53 18.64 15.10
C LYS A 139 1.14 17.35 15.67
N LEU A 140 1.13 16.26 14.90
CA LEU A 140 1.77 15.01 15.31
C LEU A 140 3.29 15.14 15.42
N LEU A 141 3.91 15.90 14.52
CA LEU A 141 5.35 16.14 14.49
C LEU A 141 5.81 17.27 15.43
N ARG A 142 4.88 17.94 16.14
CA ARG A 142 5.15 19.05 17.08
C ARG A 142 5.91 20.22 16.45
N PHE A 143 5.65 20.51 15.18
CA PHE A 143 6.26 21.64 14.50
C PHE A 143 5.35 22.88 14.48
N GLU A 144 5.96 24.06 14.35
CA GLU A 144 5.23 25.31 14.22
C GLU A 144 4.38 25.34 12.96
N VAL A 145 3.13 25.81 13.12
CA VAL A 145 2.15 25.84 12.04
C VAL A 145 2.48 27.00 11.10
N GLN A 146 3.25 26.72 10.05
CA GLN A 146 3.38 27.66 8.93
C GLN A 146 2.11 27.59 8.07
N MET A 147 1.37 28.69 8.02
CA MET A 147 0.11 28.78 7.27
C MET A 147 0.38 28.94 5.77
N GLY A 148 0.51 27.82 5.06
CA GLY A 148 0.50 27.77 3.60
C GLY A 148 -0.49 26.71 3.10
N PHE A 149 -1.52 27.12 2.36
CA PHE A 149 -2.35 26.18 1.60
C PHE A 149 -1.78 26.09 0.19
N GLU A 150 -1.03 25.03 -0.08
CA GLU A 150 -0.49 24.76 -1.41
C GLU A 150 -1.30 23.64 -2.06
N ILE A 151 -1.99 23.97 -3.15
CA ILE A 151 -2.55 22.95 -4.04
C ILE A 151 -1.41 22.49 -4.95
N SER A 152 -0.99 21.23 -4.79
CA SER A 152 0.04 20.65 -5.65
C SER A 152 -0.54 20.30 -7.02
N GLY A 153 -0.31 21.17 -8.00
CA GLY A 153 -0.58 20.89 -9.42
C GLY A 153 0.01 19.55 -9.90
N PRO A 154 1.27 19.22 -9.55
CA PRO A 154 1.87 17.91 -9.86
C PRO A 154 1.07 16.73 -9.30
N SER A 155 0.51 16.84 -8.09
CA SER A 155 -0.28 15.78 -7.45
C SER A 155 -1.65 15.59 -8.11
N ILE A 156 -2.27 16.68 -8.60
CA ILE A 156 -3.50 16.59 -9.40
C ILE A 156 -3.20 15.85 -10.70
N LEU A 157 -2.13 16.24 -11.40
CA LEU A 157 -1.76 15.62 -12.67
C LEU A 157 -1.40 14.13 -12.51
N SER A 158 -0.60 13.78 -11.49
CA SER A 158 -0.25 12.37 -11.24
C SER A 158 -1.48 11.52 -10.93
N THR A 159 -2.42 12.06 -10.14
CA THR A 159 -3.70 11.41 -9.83
C THR A 159 -4.54 11.20 -11.10
N LEU A 160 -4.64 12.22 -11.96
CA LEU A 160 -5.37 12.12 -13.23
C LEU A 160 -4.76 11.07 -14.16
N ILE A 161 -3.43 11.05 -14.30
CA ILE A 161 -2.72 10.08 -15.14
C ILE A 161 -2.92 8.66 -14.60
N LEU A 162 -2.67 8.44 -13.31
CA LEU A 162 -2.74 7.12 -12.69
C LEU A 162 -4.15 6.54 -12.75
N PHE A 163 -5.15 7.28 -12.25
CA PHE A 163 -6.53 6.77 -12.23
C PHE A 163 -7.17 6.78 -13.61
N GLY A 164 -6.81 7.73 -14.47
CA GLY A 164 -7.17 7.68 -15.89
C GLY A 164 -6.69 6.39 -16.54
N ALA A 165 -5.43 6.00 -16.34
CA ALA A 165 -4.87 4.74 -16.83
C ALA A 165 -5.57 3.51 -16.22
N ILE A 166 -5.80 3.49 -14.90
CA ILE A 166 -6.49 2.37 -14.23
C ILE A 166 -7.91 2.19 -14.76
N PHE A 167 -8.69 3.27 -14.88
CA PHE A 167 -10.05 3.20 -15.41
C PHE A 167 -10.08 2.86 -16.90
N PHE A 168 -9.10 3.33 -17.67
CA PHE A 168 -8.95 2.93 -19.07
C PHE A 168 -8.66 1.42 -19.21
N LEU A 169 -7.74 0.88 -18.42
CA LEU A 169 -7.47 -0.57 -18.37
C LEU A 169 -8.71 -1.35 -17.91
N THR A 170 -9.47 -0.81 -16.97
CA THR A 170 -10.74 -1.36 -16.49
C THR A 170 -11.77 -1.44 -17.62
N LEU A 171 -11.89 -0.37 -18.41
CA LEU A 171 -12.76 -0.32 -19.58
C LEU A 171 -12.35 -1.35 -20.64
N LEU A 172 -11.05 -1.45 -20.96
CA LEU A 172 -10.54 -2.46 -21.90
C LEU A 172 -10.85 -3.89 -21.41
N GLY A 173 -10.66 -4.15 -20.11
CA GLY A 173 -11.01 -5.41 -19.48
C GLY A 173 -12.50 -5.74 -19.62
N ASN A 174 -13.35 -4.75 -19.38
CA ASN A 174 -14.81 -4.85 -19.54
C ASN A 174 -15.20 -5.21 -20.98
N LEU A 175 -14.68 -4.48 -21.96
CA LEU A 175 -14.97 -4.72 -23.38
C LEU A 175 -14.49 -6.11 -23.83
N ARG A 176 -13.28 -6.51 -23.44
CA ARG A 176 -12.73 -7.84 -23.75
C ARG A 176 -13.58 -8.96 -23.15
N GLN A 177 -14.05 -8.79 -21.91
CA GLN A 177 -14.85 -9.80 -21.24
C GLN A 177 -16.21 -10.02 -21.92
N ILE A 178 -16.86 -8.95 -22.39
CA ILE A 178 -18.15 -9.04 -23.12
C ILE A 178 -17.95 -9.68 -24.50
N HIS A 179 -16.89 -9.29 -25.22
CA HIS A 179 -16.65 -9.80 -26.56
C HIS A 179 -16.41 -11.32 -26.55
N LEU A 180 -15.65 -11.80 -25.56
CA LEU A 180 -15.35 -13.22 -25.37
C LEU A 180 -16.49 -14.02 -24.72
N ALA A 181 -17.47 -13.37 -24.09
CA ALA A 181 -18.56 -14.06 -23.40
C ALA A 181 -19.53 -14.70 -24.41
N LYS A 182 -19.78 -16.00 -24.26
CA LYS A 182 -20.79 -16.70 -25.08
C LYS A 182 -22.20 -16.36 -24.56
N PRO A 183 -23.20 -16.13 -25.44
CA PRO A 183 -24.61 -15.89 -25.06
C PRO A 183 -25.16 -16.88 -24.04
N ILE A 184 -24.87 -18.17 -24.23
CA ILE A 184 -25.29 -19.27 -23.34
C ILE A 184 -24.59 -19.23 -21.97
N GLU A 185 -23.35 -18.75 -21.91
CA GLU A 185 -22.61 -18.58 -20.65
C GLU A 185 -23.09 -17.34 -19.87
N LEU A 186 -23.55 -16.31 -20.57
CA LEU A 186 -24.20 -15.13 -19.98
C LEU A 186 -25.56 -15.52 -19.38
N LEU A 187 -26.36 -16.30 -20.11
CA LEU A 187 -27.69 -16.76 -19.69
C LEU A 187 -27.68 -17.71 -18.50
N LYS A 188 -26.73 -18.64 -18.48
CA LYS A 188 -26.54 -19.53 -17.32
C LYS A 188 -25.96 -18.81 -16.10
N GLY A 189 -25.64 -17.51 -16.18
CA GLY A 189 -25.43 -16.65 -15.00
C GLY A 189 -24.39 -17.16 -13.99
N GLY A 190 -23.38 -17.92 -14.43
CA GLY A 190 -22.40 -18.56 -13.55
C GLY A 190 -22.72 -19.99 -13.09
N GLN A 191 -23.76 -20.65 -13.62
CA GLN A 191 -24.07 -22.08 -13.42
C GLN A 191 -23.36 -23.02 -14.41
N VAL A 192 -22.61 -22.50 -15.39
CA VAL A 192 -21.70 -23.33 -16.18
C VAL A 192 -20.53 -23.69 -15.28
N GLY A 193 -20.35 -24.97 -14.96
CA GLY A 193 -19.23 -25.45 -14.15
C GLY A 193 -17.93 -24.80 -14.63
N GLU A 194 -17.29 -24.01 -13.78
CA GLU A 194 -16.06 -23.33 -14.15
C GLU A 194 -15.05 -24.40 -14.55
N ARG A 195 -14.48 -24.34 -15.76
CA ARG A 195 -13.47 -25.31 -16.22
C ARG A 195 -12.34 -25.42 -15.19
N GLU A 196 -11.79 -26.61 -15.00
CA GLU A 196 -10.68 -26.80 -14.06
C GLU A 196 -9.56 -25.78 -14.35
N PRO A 197 -9.08 -25.01 -13.34
CA PRO A 197 -8.03 -24.03 -13.56
C PRO A 197 -6.77 -24.74 -14.06
N LYS A 198 -6.16 -24.25 -15.15
CA LYS A 198 -4.84 -24.74 -15.58
C LYS A 198 -3.82 -24.36 -14.51
N THR A 199 -3.01 -25.34 -14.10
CA THR A 199 -1.94 -25.10 -13.13
C THR A 199 -0.87 -24.23 -13.77
N LYS A 200 -0.61 -23.05 -13.20
CA LYS A 200 0.48 -22.16 -13.65
C LYS A 200 1.65 -22.26 -12.68
N TRP A 201 2.42 -23.36 -12.77
CA TRP A 201 3.52 -23.65 -11.84
C TRP A 201 4.57 -22.52 -11.80
N LEU A 202 4.90 -21.93 -12.95
CA LEU A 202 5.81 -20.78 -13.04
C LEU A 202 5.35 -19.58 -12.20
N LEU A 203 4.04 -19.30 -12.19
CA LEU A 203 3.48 -18.19 -11.42
C LEU A 203 3.52 -18.48 -9.91
N THR A 204 3.37 -19.75 -9.53
CA THR A 204 3.51 -20.20 -8.14
C THR A 204 4.96 -20.08 -7.68
N LEU A 205 5.91 -20.51 -8.50
CA LEU A 205 7.35 -20.40 -8.20
C LEU A 205 7.77 -18.94 -8.09
N PHE A 206 7.32 -18.08 -9.01
CA PHE A 206 7.51 -16.64 -8.93
C PHE A 206 6.93 -16.05 -7.64
N GLY A 207 5.74 -16.48 -7.23
CA GLY A 207 5.14 -16.04 -5.97
C GLY A 207 5.97 -16.41 -4.75
N LEU A 208 6.43 -17.67 -4.68
CA LEU A 208 7.30 -18.15 -3.60
C LEU A 208 8.63 -17.39 -3.56
N ALA A 209 9.27 -17.24 -4.72
CA ALA A 209 10.54 -16.53 -4.87
C ALA A 209 10.41 -15.05 -4.49
N SER A 210 9.31 -14.40 -4.88
CA SER A 210 9.07 -12.99 -4.56
C SER A 210 8.90 -12.77 -3.06
N ILE A 211 8.14 -13.64 -2.37
CA ILE A 211 8.03 -13.56 -0.91
C ILE A 211 9.39 -13.85 -0.25
N GLY A 212 10.08 -14.91 -0.69
CA GLY A 212 11.40 -15.25 -0.17
C GLY A 212 12.41 -14.10 -0.31
N ALA A 213 12.45 -13.45 -1.47
CA ALA A 213 13.29 -12.27 -1.73
C ALA A 213 12.90 -11.10 -0.82
N GLY A 214 11.60 -10.83 -0.63
CA GLY A 214 11.15 -9.79 0.29
C GLY A 214 11.60 -10.02 1.73
N TYR A 215 11.50 -11.25 2.22
CA TYR A 215 11.98 -11.62 3.56
C TYR A 215 13.51 -11.57 3.68
N TYR A 216 14.22 -12.04 2.65
CA TYR A 216 15.68 -11.98 2.62
C TYR A 216 16.20 -10.55 2.68
N LEU A 217 15.60 -9.65 1.89
CA LEU A 217 15.91 -8.22 1.94
C LEU A 217 15.61 -7.62 3.31
N ALA A 218 14.49 -8.00 3.94
CA ALA A 218 14.13 -7.51 5.27
C ALA A 218 15.10 -7.95 6.38
N LEU A 219 15.69 -9.15 6.27
CA LEU A 219 16.58 -9.71 7.30
C LEU A 219 18.07 -9.35 7.10
N THR A 220 18.51 -9.11 5.87
CA THR A 220 19.93 -8.89 5.53
C THR A 220 20.32 -7.40 5.55
N THR A 221 19.36 -6.50 5.72
CA THR A 221 19.65 -5.06 5.67
C THR A 221 20.15 -4.54 7.01
N GLU A 222 21.45 -4.29 7.11
CA GLU A 222 22.10 -3.79 8.34
C GLU A 222 22.18 -2.25 8.40
N SER A 223 22.24 -1.56 7.26
CA SER A 223 22.33 -0.10 7.21
C SER A 223 20.96 0.58 7.43
N PRO A 224 20.83 1.50 8.41
CA PRO A 224 19.56 2.19 8.70
C PRO A 224 19.00 3.00 7.52
N ILE A 225 19.88 3.59 6.69
CA ILE A 225 19.48 4.43 5.55
C ILE A 225 19.05 3.55 4.38
N ALA A 226 19.79 2.46 4.11
CA ALA A 226 19.41 1.49 3.07
C ALA A 226 18.10 0.77 3.44
N ALA A 227 17.89 0.47 4.73
CA ALA A 227 16.69 -0.16 5.26
C ALA A 227 15.41 0.57 4.87
N LEU A 228 15.41 1.91 4.88
CA LEU A 228 14.24 2.68 4.49
C LEU A 228 13.82 2.42 3.04
N SER A 229 14.77 2.46 2.10
CA SER A 229 14.48 2.23 0.67
C SER A 229 14.17 0.76 0.35
N LEU A 230 14.94 -0.17 0.92
CA LEU A 230 14.79 -1.62 0.70
C LEU A 230 13.51 -2.17 1.32
N PHE A 231 13.02 -1.57 2.41
CA PHE A 231 11.73 -1.90 3.00
C PHE A 231 10.59 -1.72 1.98
N PHE A 232 10.55 -0.60 1.25
CA PHE A 232 9.52 -0.35 0.24
C PHE A 232 9.61 -1.34 -0.93
N VAL A 233 10.83 -1.69 -1.35
CA VAL A 233 11.06 -2.74 -2.35
C VAL A 233 10.54 -4.08 -1.85
N ALA A 234 10.83 -4.44 -0.59
CA ALA A 234 10.32 -5.66 0.03
C ALA A 234 8.79 -5.70 0.07
N VAL A 235 8.12 -4.59 0.38
CA VAL A 235 6.65 -4.51 0.35
C VAL A 235 6.09 -4.80 -1.05
N ILE A 236 6.70 -4.26 -2.11
CA ILE A 236 6.28 -4.55 -3.50
C ILE A 236 6.43 -6.05 -3.81
N PHE A 237 7.57 -6.65 -3.43
CA PHE A 237 7.79 -8.10 -3.59
C PHE A 237 6.76 -8.94 -2.82
N VAL A 238 6.43 -8.55 -1.59
CA VAL A 238 5.40 -9.23 -0.79
C VAL A 238 4.02 -9.07 -1.42
N MET A 239 3.65 -7.90 -1.95
CA MET A 239 2.38 -7.69 -2.66
C MET A 239 2.28 -8.57 -3.91
N MET A 240 3.31 -8.58 -4.76
CA MET A 240 3.37 -9.41 -5.97
C MET A 240 3.36 -10.91 -5.65
N GLY A 241 4.11 -11.29 -4.62
CA GLY A 241 4.19 -12.66 -4.12
C GLY A 241 2.86 -13.16 -3.60
N THR A 242 2.20 -12.38 -2.75
CA THR A 242 0.89 -12.69 -2.17
C THR A 242 -0.16 -12.84 -3.27
N TYR A 243 -0.21 -11.90 -4.21
CA TYR A 243 -1.13 -11.97 -5.35
C TYR A 243 -0.91 -13.26 -6.16
N SER A 244 0.34 -13.59 -6.48
CA SER A 244 0.68 -14.78 -7.27
C SER A 244 0.37 -16.08 -6.51
N LEU A 245 0.66 -16.15 -5.21
CA LEU A 245 0.37 -17.32 -4.38
C LEU A 245 -1.13 -17.57 -4.23
N PHE A 246 -1.95 -16.55 -4.02
CA PHE A 246 -3.39 -16.76 -4.01
C PHE A 246 -3.92 -17.12 -5.41
N ALA A 247 -3.44 -16.44 -6.46
CA ALA A 247 -3.94 -16.64 -7.83
C ALA A 247 -3.59 -18.02 -8.42
N SER A 248 -2.39 -18.56 -8.15
CA SER A 248 -1.95 -19.85 -8.69
C SER A 248 -1.44 -20.81 -7.63
N GLY A 249 -0.77 -20.32 -6.59
CA GLY A 249 -0.17 -21.15 -5.53
C GLY A 249 -1.20 -21.98 -4.77
N SER A 250 -2.27 -21.39 -4.26
CA SER A 250 -3.33 -22.09 -3.53
C SER A 250 -3.99 -23.16 -4.39
N ILE A 251 -4.22 -22.89 -5.68
CA ILE A 251 -4.76 -23.87 -6.64
C ILE A 251 -3.77 -25.01 -6.87
N THR A 252 -2.48 -24.70 -7.00
CA THR A 252 -1.41 -25.67 -7.20
C THR A 252 -1.27 -26.60 -5.99
N LEU A 253 -1.30 -26.04 -4.79
CA LEU A 253 -1.26 -26.77 -3.54
C LEU A 253 -2.45 -27.76 -3.43
N LEU A 254 -3.67 -27.29 -3.72
CA LEU A 254 -4.86 -28.15 -3.70
C LEU A 254 -4.78 -29.28 -4.73
N LYS A 255 -4.18 -29.04 -5.91
CA LYS A 255 -3.94 -30.10 -6.90
C LYS A 255 -2.86 -31.09 -6.47
N LEU A 256 -1.84 -30.64 -5.76
CA LEU A 256 -0.83 -31.52 -5.17
C LEU A 256 -1.46 -32.43 -4.10
N MET A 257 -2.34 -31.87 -3.25
CA MET A 257 -3.11 -32.63 -2.27
C MET A 257 -4.04 -33.65 -2.93
N ARG A 258 -4.64 -33.30 -4.09
CA ARG A 258 -5.44 -34.22 -4.91
C ARG A 258 -4.61 -35.37 -5.50
N LYS A 259 -3.34 -35.14 -5.83
CA LYS A 259 -2.42 -36.17 -6.35
C LYS A 259 -2.01 -37.18 -5.27
N ASN A 260 -2.01 -36.79 -4.00
CA ASN A 260 -1.75 -37.68 -2.88
C ASN A 260 -2.96 -38.59 -2.60
N LYS A 261 -2.92 -39.81 -3.17
CA LYS A 261 -4.04 -40.78 -3.07
C LYS A 261 -4.40 -41.13 -1.62
N GLY A 262 -3.43 -41.21 -0.71
CA GLY A 262 -3.68 -41.53 0.71
C GLY A 262 -4.41 -40.43 1.50
N TYR A 263 -4.30 -39.19 1.04
CA TYR A 263 -5.00 -38.05 1.64
C TYR A 263 -6.36 -37.79 0.97
N TYR A 264 -6.40 -37.81 -0.37
CA TYR A 264 -7.56 -37.39 -1.16
C TYR A 264 -8.75 -38.36 -1.10
N TYR A 265 -8.51 -39.68 -1.10
CA TYR A 265 -9.59 -40.68 -1.14
C TYR A 265 -10.25 -40.94 0.23
N ARG A 266 -9.90 -40.16 1.26
CA ARG A 266 -10.65 -40.18 2.54
C ARG A 266 -11.98 -39.42 2.37
N PRO A 267 -13.11 -39.93 2.90
CA PRO A 267 -14.44 -39.34 2.69
C PRO A 267 -14.52 -37.85 3.03
N ASN A 268 -13.85 -37.42 4.11
CA ASN A 268 -13.87 -36.02 4.58
C ASN A 268 -13.05 -35.07 3.70
N HIS A 269 -12.03 -35.57 3.00
CA HIS A 269 -11.10 -34.73 2.22
C HIS A 269 -11.49 -34.61 0.75
N PHE A 270 -12.08 -35.66 0.17
CA PHE A 270 -12.43 -35.70 -1.25
C PHE A 270 -13.33 -34.52 -1.68
N THR A 271 -14.46 -34.36 -1.00
CA THR A 271 -15.47 -33.33 -1.30
C THR A 271 -14.94 -31.93 -1.03
N THR A 272 -14.18 -31.78 0.05
CA THR A 272 -13.55 -30.52 0.48
C THR A 272 -12.51 -30.04 -0.53
N VAL A 273 -11.54 -30.89 -0.91
CA VAL A 273 -10.47 -30.53 -1.85
C VAL A 273 -11.03 -30.25 -3.24
N ALA A 274 -11.95 -31.09 -3.73
CA ALA A 274 -12.58 -30.89 -5.03
C ALA A 274 -13.38 -29.57 -5.08
N GLY A 275 -14.16 -29.27 -4.03
CA GLY A 275 -14.92 -28.02 -3.92
C GLY A 275 -14.02 -26.77 -3.78
N LEU A 276 -12.95 -26.87 -2.99
CA LEU A 276 -12.02 -25.76 -2.76
C LEU A 276 -11.26 -25.34 -4.02
N ILE A 277 -10.89 -26.26 -4.91
CA ILE A 277 -10.21 -25.92 -6.17
C ILE A 277 -11.04 -24.93 -7.00
N TYR A 278 -12.35 -25.17 -7.14
CA TYR A 278 -13.25 -24.29 -7.88
C TYR A 278 -13.54 -22.98 -7.13
N ARG A 279 -13.72 -23.04 -5.80
CA ARG A 279 -13.92 -21.83 -4.98
C ARG A 279 -12.69 -20.92 -5.03
N MET A 280 -11.49 -21.49 -4.99
CA MET A 280 -10.23 -20.76 -5.06
C MET A 280 -10.05 -20.09 -6.41
N LYS A 281 -10.34 -20.76 -7.52
CA LYS A 281 -10.31 -20.13 -8.85
C LYS A 281 -11.19 -18.87 -8.92
N ARG A 282 -12.39 -18.93 -8.32
CA ARG A 282 -13.36 -17.84 -8.38
C ARG A 282 -12.98 -16.64 -7.51
N ASN A 283 -12.42 -16.92 -6.32
CA ASN A 283 -12.27 -15.96 -5.23
C ASN A 283 -10.82 -15.63 -4.85
N ALA A 284 -9.82 -16.30 -5.42
CA ALA A 284 -8.40 -16.13 -5.09
C ALA A 284 -7.94 -14.67 -5.06
N VAL A 285 -8.23 -13.92 -6.11
CA VAL A 285 -7.81 -12.51 -6.21
C VAL A 285 -8.44 -11.64 -5.12
N GLY A 286 -9.68 -11.96 -4.72
CA GLY A 286 -10.34 -11.26 -3.61
C GLY A 286 -9.69 -11.55 -2.28
N LEU A 287 -9.34 -12.82 -2.03
CA LEU A 287 -8.61 -13.22 -0.83
C LEU A 287 -7.22 -12.59 -0.79
N ALA A 288 -6.54 -12.47 -1.93
CA ALA A 288 -5.26 -11.76 -2.03
C ALA A 288 -5.38 -10.30 -1.61
N ASN A 289 -6.40 -9.59 -2.10
CA ASN A 289 -6.63 -8.18 -1.73
C ASN A 289 -6.93 -8.02 -0.24
N ILE A 290 -7.74 -8.91 0.33
CA ILE A 290 -8.01 -8.92 1.78
C ILE A 290 -6.71 -9.15 2.56
N CYS A 291 -5.91 -10.14 2.15
CA CYS A 291 -4.64 -10.44 2.80
C CYS A 291 -3.66 -9.26 2.74
N ILE A 292 -3.48 -8.65 1.55
CA ILE A 292 -2.62 -7.48 1.38
C ILE A 292 -3.09 -6.32 2.25
N LEU A 293 -4.40 -6.05 2.28
CA LEU A 293 -4.98 -5.01 3.13
C LEU A 293 -4.74 -5.28 4.62
N SER A 294 -4.98 -6.52 5.08
CA SER A 294 -4.73 -6.91 6.46
C SER A 294 -3.25 -6.80 6.82
N THR A 295 -2.34 -7.22 5.94
CA THR A 295 -0.90 -7.07 6.13
C THR A 295 -0.50 -5.60 6.19
N MET A 296 -1.03 -4.73 5.33
CA MET A 296 -0.74 -3.29 5.38
C MET A 296 -1.18 -2.67 6.71
N VAL A 297 -2.37 -3.04 7.21
CA VAL A 297 -2.86 -2.58 8.52
C VAL A 297 -1.94 -3.06 9.64
N LEU A 298 -1.57 -4.35 9.64
CA LEU A 298 -0.69 -4.93 10.65
C LEU A 298 0.71 -4.32 10.63
N VAL A 299 1.31 -4.14 9.44
CA VAL A 299 2.62 -3.51 9.28
C VAL A 299 2.56 -2.07 9.78
N THR A 300 1.54 -1.30 9.40
CA THR A 300 1.41 0.10 9.86
C THR A 300 1.30 0.18 11.38
N LEU A 301 0.45 -0.64 11.99
CA LEU A 301 0.29 -0.68 13.45
C LEU A 301 1.56 -1.15 14.16
N SER A 302 2.13 -2.28 13.71
CA SER A 302 3.33 -2.85 14.31
C SER A 302 4.52 -1.91 14.21
N THR A 303 4.79 -1.34 13.04
CA THR A 303 5.91 -0.40 12.85
C THR A 303 5.72 0.85 13.70
N THR A 304 4.50 1.39 13.80
CA THR A 304 4.23 2.57 14.65
C THR A 304 4.48 2.26 16.13
N VAL A 305 3.99 1.12 16.63
CA VAL A 305 4.19 0.70 18.02
C VAL A 305 5.66 0.40 18.31
N SER A 306 6.33 -0.35 17.43
CA SER A 306 7.76 -0.66 17.55
C SER A 306 8.62 0.60 17.54
N LEU A 307 8.35 1.55 16.65
CA LEU A 307 9.06 2.82 16.61
C LEU A 307 8.83 3.62 17.89
N TYR A 308 7.60 3.67 18.40
CA TYR A 308 7.27 4.40 19.62
C TYR A 308 7.98 3.83 20.85
N ILE A 309 7.95 2.51 21.03
CA ILE A 309 8.64 1.83 22.14
C ILE A 309 10.15 1.97 21.98
N GLY A 310 10.67 1.83 20.76
CA GLY A 310 12.11 1.90 20.47
C GLY A 310 12.73 3.29 20.68
N VAL A 311 11.94 4.36 20.82
CA VAL A 311 12.51 5.70 21.11
C VAL A 311 13.31 5.69 22.41
N GLU A 312 12.79 5.06 23.46
CA GLU A 312 13.45 4.98 24.76
C GLU A 312 14.77 4.21 24.67
N ASP A 313 14.78 3.09 23.96
CA ASP A 313 15.99 2.28 23.73
C ASP A 313 17.05 3.07 22.95
N VAL A 314 16.63 3.84 21.95
CA VAL A 314 17.53 4.70 21.17
C VAL A 314 18.11 5.81 22.07
N LEU A 315 17.29 6.42 22.93
CA LEU A 315 17.75 7.45 23.87
C LEU A 315 18.78 6.88 24.85
N ARG A 316 18.51 5.73 25.48
CA ARG A 316 19.43 5.07 26.42
C ARG A 316 20.72 4.61 25.77
N THR A 317 20.65 4.15 24.51
CA THR A 317 21.82 3.69 23.77
C THR A 317 22.70 4.86 23.30
N ARG A 318 22.10 5.94 22.79
CA ARG A 318 22.84 7.11 22.28
C ARG A 318 23.31 8.05 23.40
N TYR A 319 22.53 8.15 24.46
CA TYR A 319 22.78 9.00 25.62
C TYR A 319 22.77 8.13 26.88
N PRO A 320 23.82 7.30 27.08
CA PRO A 320 23.93 6.45 28.26
C PRO A 320 24.08 7.25 29.57
N ARG A 321 24.30 8.56 29.47
CA ARG A 321 24.46 9.48 30.60
C ARG A 321 23.51 10.66 30.44
N GLU A 322 22.86 11.02 31.54
CA GLU A 322 21.89 12.13 31.59
C GLU A 322 22.56 13.48 31.35
N ILE A 323 23.82 13.62 31.78
CA ILE A 323 24.62 14.83 31.62
C ILE A 323 25.90 14.47 30.89
N THR A 324 26.14 15.11 29.75
CA THR A 324 27.39 15.03 29.00
C THR A 324 27.92 16.44 28.79
N ILE A 325 29.15 16.69 29.24
CA ILE A 325 29.82 17.97 29.05
C ILE A 325 31.05 17.73 28.19
N SER A 326 31.15 18.45 27.09
CA SER A 326 32.29 18.37 26.17
C SER A 326 32.95 19.74 26.09
N SER A 327 34.25 19.78 26.36
CA SER A 327 35.07 20.99 26.26
C SER A 327 36.21 20.76 25.29
N TYR A 328 36.54 21.78 24.50
CA TYR A 328 37.69 21.80 23.60
C TYR A 328 38.92 22.45 24.25
N ARG A 329 38.78 23.07 25.43
CA ARG A 329 39.90 23.69 26.18
C ARG A 329 40.38 22.72 27.24
N ILE A 330 41.66 22.31 27.14
CA ILE A 330 42.27 21.22 27.93
C ILE A 330 43.26 21.76 28.98
N THR A 331 43.10 23.02 29.42
CA THR A 331 43.94 23.57 30.50
C THR A 331 43.44 23.07 31.85
N ASP A 332 44.35 22.63 32.73
CA ASP A 332 43.97 22.06 34.05
C ASP A 332 43.19 23.07 34.92
N GLU A 333 43.49 24.37 34.82
CA GLU A 333 42.72 25.42 35.50
C GLU A 333 41.26 25.48 35.03
N TYR A 334 41.03 25.35 33.73
CA TYR A 334 39.69 25.39 33.15
C TYR A 334 38.89 24.15 33.52
N ILE A 335 39.52 22.97 33.56
CA ILE A 335 38.89 21.73 34.03
C ILE A 335 38.50 21.86 35.51
N ALA A 336 39.39 22.40 36.35
CA ALA A 336 39.10 22.62 37.77
C ALA A 336 37.95 23.62 37.99
N GLU A 337 37.88 24.68 37.18
CA GLU A 337 36.75 25.63 37.18
C GLU A 337 35.44 24.94 36.77
N LEU A 338 35.48 24.12 35.72
CA LEU A 338 34.34 23.38 35.21
C LEU A 338 33.81 22.37 36.24
N HIS A 339 34.69 21.65 36.95
CA HIS A 339 34.31 20.76 38.05
C HIS A 339 33.63 21.51 39.20
N ARG A 340 34.14 22.68 39.58
CA ARG A 340 33.49 23.51 40.62
C ARG A 340 32.11 23.97 40.18
N GLY A 341 31.97 24.43 38.95
CA GLY A 341 30.69 24.86 38.39
C GLY A 341 29.65 23.73 38.37
N VAL A 342 30.05 22.53 37.91
CA VAL A 342 29.17 21.36 37.91
C VAL A 342 28.77 20.96 39.34
N ALA A 343 29.71 20.91 40.27
CA ALA A 343 29.43 20.57 41.67
C ALA A 343 28.54 21.61 42.37
N GLU A 344 28.65 22.88 42.02
CA GLU A 344 27.76 23.94 42.51
C GLU A 344 26.33 23.79 41.97
N VAL A 345 26.18 23.57 40.66
CA VAL A 345 24.87 23.35 40.04
C VAL A 345 24.17 22.12 40.62
N LEU A 346 24.92 21.01 40.79
CA LEU A 346 24.40 19.78 41.39
C LEU A 346 23.94 19.99 42.84
N ARG A 347 24.73 20.72 43.65
CA ARG A 347 24.34 21.08 45.02
C ARG A 347 23.11 21.98 45.07
N ASN A 348 23.02 22.97 44.19
CA ASN A 348 21.88 23.88 44.13
C ASN A 348 20.57 23.17 43.78
N HIS A 349 20.64 22.04 43.06
CA HIS A 349 19.48 21.21 42.72
C HIS A 349 19.30 20.00 43.65
N GLY A 350 20.17 19.83 44.66
CA GLY A 350 20.10 18.72 45.61
C GLY A 350 20.37 17.34 44.99
N VAL A 351 21.11 17.27 43.89
CA VAL A 351 21.41 16.02 43.16
C VAL A 351 22.87 15.62 43.39
N ALA A 352 23.11 14.35 43.71
CA ALA A 352 24.47 13.79 43.80
C ALA A 352 24.92 13.25 42.43
N ALA A 353 26.19 13.45 42.08
CA ALA A 353 26.76 12.83 40.89
C ALA A 353 26.93 11.32 41.13
N ASP A 354 26.44 10.50 40.20
CA ASP A 354 26.61 9.05 40.23
C ASP A 354 27.32 8.56 38.95
N ASN A 355 28.10 7.49 39.08
CA ASN A 355 28.85 6.84 38.02
C ASN A 355 29.68 7.80 37.14
N THR A 356 30.36 8.82 37.68
CA THR A 356 31.08 9.83 36.89
C THR A 356 32.19 9.24 36.01
N LEU A 357 32.31 9.72 34.76
CA LEU A 357 33.38 9.33 33.84
C LEU A 357 33.93 10.58 33.18
N GLU A 358 35.25 10.72 33.26
CA GLU A 358 36.00 11.82 32.65
C GLU A 358 37.12 11.22 31.79
N TYR A 359 37.26 11.72 30.58
CA TYR A 359 38.34 11.32 29.68
C TYR A 359 38.69 12.48 28.75
N ARG A 360 39.94 12.52 28.32
CA ARG A 360 40.41 13.41 27.26
C ARG A 360 40.46 12.60 25.97
N SER A 361 39.84 13.09 24.90
CA SER A 361 39.91 12.45 23.60
C SER A 361 40.74 13.30 22.64
N LEU A 362 41.58 12.63 21.85
CA LEU A 362 42.29 13.21 20.72
C LEU A 362 41.73 12.56 19.45
N VAL A 363 41.29 13.37 18.49
CA VAL A 363 40.78 12.89 17.21
C VAL A 363 41.87 13.08 16.16
N PHE A 364 42.24 12.00 15.49
CA PHE A 364 43.10 12.02 14.30
C PHE A 364 42.33 11.43 13.11
N LEU A 365 42.61 11.95 11.92
CA LEU A 365 42.11 11.39 10.66
C LEU A 365 43.10 10.33 10.19
N GLY A 366 42.62 9.15 9.83
CA GLY A 366 43.45 8.08 9.26
C GLY A 366 42.78 7.47 8.03
N GLU A 367 43.60 6.93 7.12
CA GLU A 367 43.14 6.20 5.94
C GLU A 367 43.13 4.69 6.24
N GLU A 368 41.99 4.04 5.99
CA GLU A 368 41.85 2.59 6.19
C GLU A 368 42.32 1.85 4.92
N GLN A 369 43.46 1.15 5.00
CA GLN A 369 43.91 0.24 3.94
C GLN A 369 43.83 -1.21 4.40
N ALA A 370 42.88 -1.94 3.81
CA ALA A 370 42.59 -3.36 4.00
C ALA A 370 42.26 -3.79 5.44
N SER A 371 43.21 -3.69 6.37
CA SER A 371 43.09 -4.08 7.79
C SER A 371 43.96 -3.23 8.73
N GLU A 372 44.65 -2.22 8.19
CA GLU A 372 45.50 -1.31 8.96
C GLU A 372 45.00 0.13 8.81
N PHE A 373 45.02 0.86 9.93
CA PHE A 373 44.74 2.29 9.97
C PHE A 373 46.07 3.03 9.88
N LEU A 374 46.30 3.71 8.75
CA LEU A 374 47.43 4.61 8.58
C LEU A 374 47.01 5.99 9.11
N THR A 375 47.67 6.47 10.15
CA THR A 375 47.43 7.78 10.78
C THR A 375 48.26 8.89 10.18
#